data_AF-A0AAD9RHL9-F1
#
_entry.id   AF-A0AAD9RHL9-F1
#
_cell.length_a   1.000
_cell.length_b   1.000
_cell.length_c   1.000
_cell.angle_alpha   90.00
_cell.angle_beta   90.00
_cell.angle_gamma   90.00
#
_symmetry.space_group_name_H-M   'P 1'
#
loop_
_entity.id
_entity.type
_entity.pdbx_description
1 polymer ?
#
loop_
_entity_poly.entity_id
_entity_poly.type
_entity_poly.pdbx_seq_one_letter_code
_entity_poly.pdbx_strand_id
1 'polypeptide(L)'
;MGYQIQNHAELLFIDQHSVLFRDGSQESLESRHPSNIGLRISGKEKAEAASSPESFESARDGVADLREFEEFSELFPHFEKQKLYHTALKQHEDKGIPCRRLHTELVKCGSDVEYLAKVHCLRQAYTKLFSIPTAMDWIADIGRQLISDLIIYADRDPKDYLTHYERMLEFLQDPSNGGMIEEELFNRGVKCINFYDVLIDFILLDAFEEVEKPPSSIKAILQNRWISASFRETAVGTAVWSMLMGKRQMLKYDKGFLAHFYSISEQITPVLVWGFLGPEGSLRSTCQFFKDQVIEFLVDIFNFFKVRYTTVDNLAEDILREMKVRVENINQRLSLEGASQM
;
A
#
# COMPACT_ATOMS: atom_id res chain seq x y z
N MET A 1 22.43 -30.45 -15.25
CA MET A 1 22.75 -30.15 -13.84
C MET A 1 22.93 -28.64 -13.60
N GLY A 2 23.72 -27.91 -14.43
CA GLY A 2 23.85 -26.44 -14.32
C GLY A 2 22.54 -25.63 -14.44
N TYR A 3 21.65 -26.00 -15.37
CA TYR A 3 20.32 -25.35 -15.52
C TYR A 3 19.41 -25.51 -14.29
N GLN A 4 19.48 -26.63 -13.58
CA GLN A 4 18.68 -26.84 -12.38
C GLN A 4 19.22 -26.05 -11.18
N ILE A 5 20.54 -25.85 -11.12
CA ILE A 5 21.20 -25.03 -10.09
C ILE A 5 20.92 -23.54 -10.34
N GLN A 6 20.86 -23.10 -11.60
CA GLN A 6 20.51 -21.71 -11.94
C GLN A 6 19.04 -21.39 -11.61
N ASN A 7 18.09 -22.29 -11.94
CA ASN A 7 16.70 -22.14 -11.51
C ASN A 7 16.55 -22.16 -9.98
N HIS A 8 17.30 -23.01 -9.26
CA HIS A 8 17.31 -22.98 -7.79
C HIS A 8 17.92 -21.70 -7.22
N ALA A 9 18.93 -21.14 -7.87
CA ALA A 9 19.51 -19.86 -7.49
C ALA A 9 18.52 -18.71 -7.70
N GLU A 10 17.82 -18.65 -8.85
CA GLU A 10 16.78 -17.64 -9.10
C GLU A 10 15.59 -17.76 -8.11
N LEU A 11 15.22 -18.98 -7.70
CA LEU A 11 14.20 -19.23 -6.67
C LEU A 11 14.61 -18.77 -5.26
N LEU A 12 15.90 -18.71 -4.95
CA LEU A 12 16.41 -18.22 -3.66
C LEU A 12 16.30 -16.69 -3.50
N PHE A 13 16.04 -15.96 -4.59
CA PHE A 13 15.95 -14.49 -4.61
C PHE A 13 14.52 -13.97 -4.77
N ILE A 14 13.50 -14.84 -4.76
CA ILE A 14 12.09 -14.45 -4.86
C ILE A 14 11.47 -14.50 -3.46
N ASP A 15 11.37 -13.35 -2.80
CA ASP A 15 10.60 -13.23 -1.56
C ASP A 15 9.11 -13.50 -1.85
N GLN A 16 8.57 -14.51 -1.16
CA GLN A 16 7.17 -14.90 -1.27
C GLN A 16 6.23 -13.85 -0.68
N HIS A 17 6.70 -12.95 0.18
CA HIS A 17 5.88 -11.90 0.78
C HIS A 17 5.75 -10.65 -0.09
N SER A 18 6.58 -10.50 -1.13
CA SER A 18 6.52 -9.38 -2.05
C SER A 18 5.38 -9.51 -3.07
N VAL A 19 4.82 -8.37 -3.45
CA VAL A 19 3.80 -8.25 -4.49
C VAL A 19 4.40 -8.52 -5.86
N LEU A 20 5.43 -7.78 -6.29
CA LEU A 20 6.05 -7.94 -7.61
C LEU A 20 7.53 -8.34 -7.48
N PHE A 21 8.32 -7.57 -6.74
CA PHE A 21 9.76 -7.75 -6.60
C PHE A 21 10.25 -7.67 -5.17
N ARG A 22 10.90 -8.72 -4.65
CA ARG A 22 11.85 -8.51 -3.54
C ARG A 22 12.91 -9.59 -3.50
N ASP A 23 14.14 -9.11 -3.56
CA ASP A 23 15.42 -9.81 -3.42
C ASP A 23 15.75 -9.90 -1.93
N GLY A 24 16.18 -11.07 -1.45
CA GLY A 24 16.42 -11.39 -0.04
C GLY A 24 17.68 -10.74 0.57
N SER A 25 18.06 -9.53 0.15
CA SER A 25 19.34 -8.92 0.51
C SER A 25 19.24 -7.49 1.07
N GLN A 26 18.19 -7.21 1.86
CA GLN A 26 18.19 -6.09 2.80
C GLN A 26 17.28 -6.42 3.99
N GLU A 27 17.82 -7.15 4.96
CA GLU A 27 17.31 -7.08 6.33
C GLU A 27 17.39 -5.63 6.80
N SER A 28 16.26 -5.16 7.32
CA SER A 28 16.10 -3.96 8.14
C SER A 28 17.25 -3.80 9.14
N LEU A 29 18.15 -2.85 8.87
CA LEU A 29 19.12 -2.35 9.85
C LEU A 29 18.75 -0.97 10.41
N GLU A 30 17.57 -0.45 10.10
CA GLU A 30 17.09 0.83 10.64
C GLU A 30 15.73 0.67 11.33
N SER A 31 15.73 0.03 12.50
CA SER A 31 14.75 0.28 13.59
C SER A 31 15.05 -0.50 14.88
N ARG A 32 16.32 -0.79 15.17
CA ARG A 32 16.74 -1.20 16.53
C ARG A 32 17.80 -0.24 17.04
N HIS A 33 17.33 0.85 17.62
CA HIS A 33 18.11 1.64 18.56
C HIS A 33 17.82 1.09 19.97
N PRO A 34 18.65 0.20 20.54
CA PRO A 34 18.72 0.06 21.98
C PRO A 34 19.58 1.22 22.49
N SER A 35 18.94 2.17 23.18
CA SER A 35 19.62 3.20 23.95
C SER A 35 20.34 2.57 25.14
N ASN A 36 21.56 2.09 24.92
CA ASN A 36 22.49 1.71 25.98
C ASN A 36 23.29 2.95 26.43
N ILE A 37 22.78 3.67 27.43
CA ILE A 37 23.60 4.51 28.30
C ILE A 37 24.24 3.57 29.32
N GLY A 38 25.53 3.30 29.12
CA GLY A 38 26.34 2.59 30.09
C GLY A 38 26.69 3.51 31.27
N LEU A 39 26.14 3.22 32.44
CA LEU A 39 26.76 3.59 33.71
C LEU A 39 27.03 2.33 34.51
N ARG A 40 28.32 2.00 34.66
CA ARG A 40 28.82 0.99 35.59
C ARG A 40 28.55 1.45 37.02
N ILE A 41 27.71 0.75 37.78
CA ILE A 41 27.82 0.71 39.24
C ILE A 41 27.65 -0.74 39.71
N SER A 42 28.69 -1.24 40.37
CA SER A 42 28.74 -2.47 41.14
C SER A 42 28.04 -2.25 42.48
N GLY A 43 27.20 -3.19 42.93
CA GLY A 43 26.70 -3.20 44.31
C GLY A 43 25.46 -4.07 44.52
N LYS A 44 25.61 -5.10 45.36
CA LYS A 44 24.54 -5.97 45.87
C LYS A 44 23.41 -5.18 46.55
N GLU A 45 22.15 -5.58 46.38
CA GLU A 45 21.32 -6.26 47.39
C GLU A 45 19.86 -6.39 46.93
N LYS A 46 19.26 -7.56 47.21
CA LYS A 46 17.82 -7.83 47.08
C LYS A 46 17.09 -7.03 48.16
N ALA A 47 16.11 -6.22 47.77
CA ALA A 47 15.01 -5.80 48.64
C ALA A 47 13.75 -5.56 47.80
N GLU A 48 12.62 -6.02 48.33
CA GLU A 48 11.29 -5.97 47.75
C GLU A 48 10.89 -4.53 47.36
N ALA A 49 10.57 -4.31 46.08
CA ALA A 49 9.94 -3.06 45.63
C ALA A 49 8.44 -3.10 45.97
N ALA A 50 8.12 -3.06 47.26
CA ALA A 50 6.79 -2.76 47.75
C ALA A 50 6.63 -1.23 47.78
N SER A 51 5.70 -0.73 46.94
CA SER A 51 4.99 0.56 47.02
C SER A 51 5.62 1.61 47.95
N SER A 52 6.60 2.36 47.46
CA SER A 52 7.17 3.51 48.17
C SER A 52 6.32 4.78 47.97
N PRO A 53 6.30 5.71 48.95
CA PRO A 53 5.54 6.97 48.86
C PRO A 53 5.88 7.83 47.64
N GLU A 54 7.12 7.75 47.16
CA GLU A 54 7.58 8.48 45.97
C GLU A 54 6.90 8.01 44.66
N SER A 55 6.48 6.74 44.58
CA SER A 55 5.68 6.25 43.44
C SER A 55 4.24 6.80 43.44
N PHE A 56 3.71 7.18 44.61
CA PHE A 56 2.45 7.91 44.73
C PHE A 56 2.61 9.41 44.43
N GLU A 57 3.78 9.99 44.71
CA GLU A 57 4.09 11.40 44.44
C GLU A 57 4.18 11.68 42.92
N SER A 58 4.83 10.80 42.14
CA SER A 58 4.86 10.94 40.66
C SER A 58 3.49 10.72 39.99
N ALA A 59 2.58 9.97 40.59
CA ALA A 59 1.21 9.81 40.10
C ALA A 59 0.30 11.02 40.42
N ARG A 60 0.68 11.87 41.40
CA ARG A 60 -0.01 13.12 41.72
C ARG A 60 0.36 14.27 40.78
N ASP A 61 1.59 14.28 40.28
CA ASP A 61 2.09 15.30 39.34
C ASP A 61 1.79 14.96 37.87
N GLY A 62 1.37 13.72 37.59
CA GLY A 62 0.94 13.24 36.27
C GLY A 62 -0.58 13.25 36.07
N VAL A 63 -1.35 13.95 36.92
CA VAL A 63 -2.76 14.20 36.64
C VAL A 63 -2.80 15.17 35.47
N ALA A 64 -3.03 14.65 34.26
CA ALA A 64 -3.22 15.48 33.07
C ALA A 64 -4.20 16.62 33.40
N ASP A 65 -3.77 17.87 33.24
CA ASP A 65 -4.61 19.02 33.56
C ASP A 65 -5.81 18.97 32.62
N LEU A 66 -7.00 18.73 33.18
CA LEU A 66 -8.25 18.67 32.42
C LEU A 66 -8.49 19.97 31.65
N ARG A 67 -7.88 21.09 32.08
CA ARG A 67 -7.92 22.37 31.38
C ARG A 67 -7.13 22.37 30.08
N GLU A 68 -6.03 21.62 29.96
CA GLU A 68 -5.33 21.47 28.67
C GLU A 68 -6.17 20.66 27.67
N PHE A 69 -6.93 19.68 28.17
CA PHE A 69 -7.88 18.91 27.37
C PHE A 69 -9.09 19.78 26.94
N GLU A 70 -9.60 20.63 27.83
CA GLU A 70 -10.66 21.60 27.53
C GLU A 70 -10.18 22.69 26.54
N GLU A 71 -8.97 23.24 26.70
CA GLU A 71 -8.40 24.21 25.76
C GLU A 71 -8.14 23.59 24.37
N PHE A 72 -7.66 22.35 24.31
CA PHE A 72 -7.50 21.62 23.04
C PHE A 72 -8.85 21.34 22.37
N SER A 73 -9.86 20.98 23.15
CA SER A 73 -11.24 20.80 22.71
C SER A 73 -11.86 22.09 22.15
N GLU A 74 -11.63 23.23 22.84
CA GLU A 74 -12.09 24.55 22.41
C GLU A 74 -11.39 25.03 21.12
N LEU A 75 -10.11 24.69 20.94
CA LEU A 75 -9.33 25.02 19.73
C LEU A 75 -9.65 24.12 18.54
N PHE A 76 -10.03 22.86 18.78
CA PHE A 76 -10.33 21.88 17.73
C PHE A 76 -11.70 21.18 17.93
N PRO A 77 -12.82 21.93 17.95
CA PRO A 77 -14.17 21.36 18.17
C PRO A 77 -14.62 20.41 17.05
N HIS A 78 -13.89 20.38 15.93
CA HIS A 78 -14.09 19.42 14.85
C HIS A 78 -13.59 18.01 15.19
N PHE A 79 -12.60 17.89 16.09
CA PHE A 79 -12.04 16.60 16.48
C PHE A 79 -13.01 15.81 17.36
N GLU A 80 -13.66 16.46 18.33
CA GLU A 80 -14.65 15.82 19.21
C GLU A 80 -15.86 15.27 18.45
N LYS A 81 -16.19 15.86 17.30
CA LYS A 81 -17.31 15.45 16.46
C LYS A 81 -17.04 14.14 15.70
N GLN A 82 -15.79 13.67 15.65
CA GLN A 82 -15.37 12.47 14.90
C GLN A 82 -15.75 11.18 15.65
N LYS A 83 -17.06 10.95 15.84
CA LYS A 83 -17.58 9.82 16.63
C LYS A 83 -17.12 8.45 16.11
N LEU A 84 -17.02 8.28 14.79
CA LEU A 84 -16.53 7.03 14.19
C LEU A 84 -15.06 6.79 14.58
N TYR A 85 -14.23 7.83 14.55
CA TYR A 85 -12.82 7.75 14.96
C TYR A 85 -12.67 7.41 16.45
N HIS A 86 -13.40 8.06 17.34
CA HIS A 86 -13.36 7.72 18.78
C HIS A 86 -13.82 6.29 19.06
N THR A 87 -14.83 5.80 18.31
CA THR A 87 -15.25 4.40 18.40
C THR A 87 -14.13 3.45 17.98
N ALA A 88 -13.36 3.82 16.95
CA ALA A 88 -12.20 3.05 16.50
C ALA A 88 -11.04 3.09 17.50
N LEU A 89 -10.79 4.22 18.18
CA LEU A 89 -9.82 4.31 19.26
C LEU A 89 -10.18 3.35 20.41
N LYS A 90 -11.44 3.36 20.85
CA LYS A 90 -11.91 2.42 21.87
C LYS A 90 -11.77 0.97 21.43
N GLN A 91 -12.11 0.66 20.17
CA GLN A 91 -11.93 -0.67 19.60
C GLN A 91 -10.45 -1.10 19.60
N HIS A 92 -9.52 -0.17 19.37
CA HIS A 92 -8.08 -0.43 19.47
C HIS A 92 -7.66 -0.74 20.91
N GLU A 93 -8.13 0.02 21.89
CA GLU A 93 -7.86 -0.22 23.31
C GLU A 93 -8.39 -1.58 23.77
N ASP A 94 -9.62 -1.92 23.37
CA ASP A 94 -10.31 -3.12 23.83
C ASP A 94 -9.77 -4.41 23.19
N LYS A 95 -9.44 -4.38 21.89
CA LYS A 95 -9.18 -5.59 21.08
C LYS A 95 -7.96 -5.49 20.16
N GLY A 96 -7.34 -4.32 20.07
CA GLY A 96 -6.37 -4.02 19.03
C GLY A 96 -7.02 -3.87 17.64
N ILE A 97 -6.22 -3.40 16.69
CA ILE A 97 -6.60 -3.33 15.28
C ILE A 97 -5.49 -4.01 14.48
N PRO A 98 -5.78 -5.12 13.78
CA PRO A 98 -4.76 -5.82 13.02
C PRO A 98 -4.37 -4.98 11.79
N CYS A 99 -3.09 -4.97 11.47
CA CYS A 99 -2.54 -4.30 10.30
C CYS A 99 -1.31 -5.08 9.83
N ARG A 100 -1.08 -5.08 8.51
CA ARG A 100 0.10 -5.73 7.93
C ARG A 100 1.35 -4.89 8.14
N ARG A 101 1.25 -3.57 7.88
CA ARG A 101 2.33 -2.60 8.02
C ARG A 101 1.81 -1.21 8.40
N LEU A 102 2.58 -0.51 9.22
CA LEU A 102 2.31 0.87 9.60
C LEU A 102 2.84 1.83 8.53
N HIS A 103 1.97 2.73 8.06
CA HIS A 103 2.29 3.77 7.08
C HIS A 103 2.09 5.17 7.70
N THR A 104 2.26 5.27 9.02
CA THR A 104 1.98 6.46 9.85
C THR A 104 2.57 7.74 9.26
N GLU A 105 3.84 7.70 8.87
CA GLU A 105 4.54 8.85 8.29
C GLU A 105 4.03 9.20 6.89
N LEU A 106 3.78 8.20 6.04
CA LEU A 106 3.32 8.38 4.66
C LEU A 106 2.00 9.13 4.60
N VAL A 107 1.06 8.78 5.48
CA VAL A 107 -0.27 9.42 5.56
C VAL A 107 -0.34 10.57 6.57
N LYS A 108 0.80 10.96 7.15
CA LYS A 108 0.94 12.10 8.08
C LYS A 108 0.07 11.99 9.33
N CYS A 109 -0.09 10.78 9.86
CA CYS A 109 -0.68 10.59 11.18
C CYS A 109 0.32 10.99 12.28
N GLY A 110 -0.18 11.54 13.38
CA GLY A 110 0.64 11.92 14.54
C GLY A 110 1.07 10.73 15.41
N SER A 111 0.44 9.57 15.26
CA SER A 111 0.83 8.34 15.96
C SER A 111 0.35 7.07 15.24
N ASP A 112 0.96 5.94 15.57
CA ASP A 112 0.52 4.63 15.08
C ASP A 112 -0.91 4.27 15.52
N VAL A 113 -1.31 4.71 16.72
CA VAL A 113 -2.68 4.53 17.23
C VAL A 113 -3.68 5.29 16.36
N GLU A 114 -3.36 6.53 16.00
CA GLU A 114 -4.19 7.32 15.08
C GLU A 114 -4.30 6.65 13.71
N TYR A 115 -3.18 6.19 13.16
CA TYR A 115 -3.16 5.46 11.88
C TYR A 115 -4.05 4.22 11.95
N LEU A 116 -3.89 3.37 12.95
CA LEU A 116 -4.66 2.13 13.11
C LEU A 116 -6.17 2.41 13.26
N ALA A 117 -6.54 3.39 14.08
CA ALA A 117 -7.93 3.79 14.24
C ALA A 117 -8.53 4.30 12.92
N LYS A 118 -7.80 5.13 12.18
CA LYS A 118 -8.24 5.61 10.85
C LYS A 118 -8.36 4.47 9.84
N VAL A 119 -7.41 3.54 9.78
CA VAL A 119 -7.49 2.34 8.94
C VAL A 119 -8.77 1.55 9.26
N HIS A 120 -9.10 1.37 10.53
CA HIS A 120 -10.33 0.68 10.92
C HIS A 120 -11.60 1.40 10.44
N CYS A 121 -11.65 2.73 10.54
CA CYS A 121 -12.75 3.52 9.97
C CYS A 121 -12.81 3.41 8.44
N LEU A 122 -11.67 3.49 7.74
CA LEU A 122 -11.59 3.36 6.29
C LEU A 122 -12.09 2.00 5.82
N ARG A 123 -11.75 0.91 6.52
CA ARG A 123 -12.27 -0.43 6.22
C ARG A 123 -13.80 -0.45 6.24
N GLN A 124 -14.41 0.13 7.28
CA GLN A 124 -15.87 0.24 7.37
C GLN A 124 -16.46 1.07 6.22
N ALA A 125 -15.82 2.20 5.89
CA ALA A 125 -16.27 3.06 4.81
C ALA A 125 -16.16 2.39 3.43
N TYR A 126 -15.08 1.65 3.14
CA TYR A 126 -14.98 0.87 1.92
C TYR A 126 -16.04 -0.23 1.87
N THR A 127 -16.25 -0.99 2.95
CA THR A 127 -17.33 -1.99 3.00
C THR A 127 -18.68 -1.34 2.70
N LYS A 128 -18.94 -0.13 3.20
CA LYS A 128 -20.14 0.63 2.86
C LYS A 128 -20.16 1.05 1.38
N LEU A 129 -19.06 1.56 0.83
CA LEU A 129 -18.98 1.93 -0.59
C LEU A 129 -19.28 0.76 -1.51
N PHE A 130 -18.69 -0.41 -1.25
CA PHE A 130 -18.91 -1.62 -2.06
C PHE A 130 -20.31 -2.23 -1.87
N SER A 131 -21.08 -1.78 -0.87
CA SER A 131 -22.52 -2.11 -0.76
C SER A 131 -23.41 -1.30 -1.70
N ILE A 132 -22.87 -0.23 -2.32
CA ILE A 132 -23.59 0.65 -3.24
C ILE A 132 -23.21 0.25 -4.67
N PRO A 133 -24.13 -0.36 -5.47
CA PRO A 133 -23.79 -0.89 -6.79
C PRO A 133 -23.15 0.13 -7.72
N THR A 134 -23.69 1.36 -7.78
CA THR A 134 -23.15 2.42 -8.64
C THR A 134 -21.75 2.87 -8.26
N ALA A 135 -21.39 2.81 -6.97
CA ALA A 135 -20.04 3.13 -6.52
C ALA A 135 -19.07 1.99 -6.85
N MET A 136 -19.49 0.74 -6.64
CA MET A 136 -18.71 -0.45 -7.01
C MET A 136 -18.40 -0.49 -8.51
N ASP A 137 -19.42 -0.31 -9.36
CA ASP A 137 -19.28 -0.31 -10.82
C ASP A 137 -18.33 0.81 -11.26
N TRP A 138 -18.52 2.02 -10.71
CA TRP A 138 -17.65 3.15 -11.03
C TRP A 138 -16.19 2.91 -10.60
N ILE A 139 -15.93 2.33 -9.43
CA ILE A 139 -14.55 2.01 -8.99
C ILE A 139 -13.92 0.97 -9.91
N ALA A 140 -14.67 -0.07 -10.28
CA ALA A 140 -14.20 -1.11 -11.20
C ALA A 140 -13.86 -0.53 -12.58
N ASP A 141 -14.72 0.34 -13.11
CA ASP A 141 -14.54 1.02 -14.40
C ASP A 141 -13.34 1.95 -14.41
N ILE A 142 -13.13 2.72 -13.34
CA ILE A 142 -11.97 3.62 -13.23
C ILE A 142 -10.67 2.83 -13.12
N GLY A 143 -10.62 1.75 -12.35
CA GLY A 143 -9.44 0.89 -12.29
C GLY A 143 -9.05 0.36 -13.67
N ARG A 144 -10.05 -0.07 -14.45
CA ARG A 144 -9.89 -0.50 -15.84
C ARG A 144 -9.36 0.64 -16.73
N GLN A 145 -9.99 1.80 -16.64
CA GLN A 145 -9.68 2.93 -17.51
C GLN A 145 -8.27 3.49 -17.25
N LEU A 146 -7.95 3.82 -15.99
CA LEU A 146 -6.68 4.48 -15.66
C LEU A 146 -5.45 3.69 -16.11
N ILE A 147 -5.48 2.38 -15.92
CA ILE A 147 -4.39 1.51 -16.33
C ILE A 147 -4.37 1.32 -17.85
N SER A 148 -5.53 1.19 -18.49
CA SER A 148 -5.59 1.11 -19.97
C SER A 148 -5.02 2.36 -20.60
N ASP A 149 -5.41 3.53 -20.12
CA ASP A 149 -4.94 4.81 -20.63
C ASP A 149 -3.44 4.98 -20.39
N LEU A 150 -2.91 4.50 -19.26
CA LEU A 150 -1.47 4.50 -19.01
C LEU A 150 -0.69 3.55 -19.95
N ILE A 151 -1.25 2.38 -20.27
CA ILE A 151 -0.66 1.43 -21.23
C ILE A 151 -0.65 2.03 -22.64
N ILE A 152 -1.77 2.64 -23.07
CA ILE A 152 -1.88 3.34 -24.36
C ILE A 152 -0.88 4.50 -24.42
N TYR A 153 -0.78 5.28 -23.34
CA TYR A 153 0.17 6.39 -23.25
C TYR A 153 1.63 5.92 -23.37
N ALA A 154 1.93 4.70 -22.96
CA ALA A 154 3.23 4.05 -23.14
C ALA A 154 3.41 3.40 -24.54
N ASP A 155 2.56 3.72 -25.51
CA ASP A 155 2.55 3.18 -26.88
C ASP A 155 2.41 1.65 -26.94
N ARG A 156 1.53 1.10 -26.09
CA ARG A 156 1.22 -0.35 -26.02
C ARG A 156 -0.27 -0.63 -26.15
N ASP A 157 -0.59 -1.86 -26.57
CA ASP A 157 -1.97 -2.35 -26.69
C ASP A 157 -2.50 -2.81 -25.31
N PRO A 158 -3.59 -2.23 -24.79
CA PRO A 158 -4.18 -2.62 -23.50
C PRO A 158 -5.04 -3.89 -23.58
N LYS A 159 -5.23 -4.51 -24.75
CA LYS A 159 -6.16 -5.64 -24.95
C LYS A 159 -5.96 -6.80 -23.98
N ASP A 160 -4.72 -7.24 -23.77
CA ASP A 160 -4.43 -8.36 -22.87
C ASP A 160 -4.68 -7.96 -21.41
N TYR A 161 -4.33 -6.72 -21.03
CA TYR A 161 -4.66 -6.17 -19.72
C TYR A 161 -6.18 -6.19 -19.49
N LEU A 162 -6.98 -5.67 -20.42
CA LEU A 162 -8.44 -5.65 -20.33
C LEU A 162 -9.01 -7.05 -20.15
N THR A 163 -8.50 -8.02 -20.93
CA THR A 163 -8.93 -9.41 -20.85
C THR A 163 -8.65 -10.01 -19.46
N HIS A 164 -7.47 -9.76 -18.90
CA HIS A 164 -7.11 -10.26 -17.57
C HIS A 164 -7.83 -9.53 -16.44
N TYR A 165 -8.11 -8.24 -16.61
CA TYR A 165 -8.86 -7.44 -15.66
C TYR A 165 -10.31 -7.91 -15.53
N GLU A 166 -11.02 -8.13 -16.64
CA GLU A 166 -12.39 -8.68 -16.60
C GLU A 166 -12.44 -10.06 -15.93
N ARG A 167 -11.48 -10.93 -16.26
CA ARG A 167 -11.39 -12.26 -15.61
C ARG A 167 -11.17 -12.16 -14.10
N MET A 168 -10.42 -11.17 -13.63
CA MET A 168 -10.27 -10.92 -12.20
C MET A 168 -11.58 -10.44 -11.57
N LEU A 169 -12.31 -9.53 -12.22
CA LEU A 169 -13.61 -9.08 -11.71
C LEU A 169 -14.62 -10.22 -11.65
N GLU A 170 -14.73 -11.03 -12.69
CA GLU A 170 -15.56 -12.24 -12.70
C GLU A 170 -15.18 -13.20 -11.57
N PHE A 171 -13.87 -13.44 -11.36
CA PHE A 171 -13.36 -14.28 -10.28
C PHE A 171 -13.72 -13.75 -8.89
N LEU A 172 -13.61 -12.43 -8.67
CA LEU A 172 -13.93 -11.78 -7.39
C LEU A 172 -15.43 -11.78 -7.08
N GLN A 173 -16.29 -11.84 -8.09
CA GLN A 173 -17.75 -11.87 -7.92
C GLN A 173 -18.28 -13.25 -7.50
N ASP A 174 -17.52 -14.33 -7.71
CA ASP A 174 -17.93 -15.68 -7.33
C ASP A 174 -17.62 -15.95 -5.83
N PRO A 175 -18.65 -16.08 -4.97
CA PRO A 175 -18.44 -16.28 -3.53
C PRO A 175 -17.73 -17.59 -3.20
N SER A 176 -17.74 -18.58 -4.10
CA SER A 176 -17.05 -19.86 -3.89
C SER A 176 -15.52 -19.70 -3.83
N ASN A 177 -14.99 -18.61 -4.38
CA ASN A 177 -13.56 -18.29 -4.35
C ASN A 177 -13.11 -17.66 -3.02
N GLY A 178 -14.02 -17.22 -2.16
CA GLY A 178 -13.71 -16.45 -0.95
C GLY A 178 -12.68 -17.12 -0.03
N GLY A 179 -12.85 -18.41 0.27
CA GLY A 179 -11.91 -19.15 1.13
C GLY A 179 -10.51 -19.29 0.52
N MET A 180 -10.42 -19.41 -0.80
CA MET A 180 -9.15 -19.44 -1.53
C MET A 180 -8.45 -18.08 -1.48
N ILE A 181 -9.20 -17.00 -1.73
CA ILE A 181 -8.72 -15.62 -1.66
C ILE A 181 -8.17 -15.31 -0.26
N GLU A 182 -8.93 -15.64 0.78
CA GLU A 182 -8.53 -15.45 2.18
C GLU A 182 -7.24 -16.17 2.50
N GLU A 183 -7.12 -17.45 2.12
CA GLU A 183 -5.93 -18.24 2.36
C GLU A 183 -4.70 -17.64 1.67
N GLU A 184 -4.80 -17.31 0.37
CA GLU A 184 -3.69 -16.75 -0.38
C GLU A 184 -3.22 -15.41 0.21
N LEU A 185 -4.14 -14.50 0.49
CA LEU A 185 -3.81 -13.17 0.99
C LEU A 185 -3.28 -13.22 2.43
N PHE A 186 -3.83 -14.09 3.29
CA PHE A 186 -3.33 -14.26 4.65
C PHE A 186 -1.89 -14.80 4.68
N ASN A 187 -1.55 -15.73 3.78
CA ASN A 187 -0.18 -16.22 3.60
C ASN A 187 0.77 -15.10 3.12
N ARG A 188 0.25 -14.04 2.50
CA ARG A 188 1.00 -12.81 2.15
C ARG A 188 0.98 -11.75 3.25
N GLY A 189 0.44 -12.07 4.42
CA GLY A 189 0.42 -11.18 5.58
C GLY A 189 -0.75 -10.20 5.61
N VAL A 190 -1.65 -10.22 4.62
CA VAL A 190 -2.87 -9.41 4.64
C VAL A 190 -3.75 -9.87 5.81
N LYS A 191 -4.10 -8.93 6.70
CA LYS A 191 -4.80 -9.25 7.95
C LYS A 191 -6.31 -9.12 7.87
N CYS A 192 -6.82 -8.38 6.89
CA CYS A 192 -8.24 -8.17 6.65
C CYS A 192 -8.51 -8.19 5.15
N ILE A 193 -9.54 -8.91 4.70
CA ILE A 193 -9.96 -8.84 3.30
C ILE A 193 -10.84 -7.60 3.12
N ASN A 194 -10.19 -6.49 2.79
CA ASN A 194 -10.83 -5.22 2.51
C ASN A 194 -10.08 -4.51 1.37
N PHE A 195 -10.77 -3.64 0.66
CA PHE A 195 -10.18 -2.86 -0.44
C PHE A 195 -8.92 -2.10 -0.02
N TYR A 196 -8.92 -1.50 1.17
CA TYR A 196 -7.73 -0.82 1.69
C TYR A 196 -6.56 -1.80 1.86
N ASP A 197 -6.79 -2.91 2.55
CA ASP A 197 -5.73 -3.87 2.86
C ASP A 197 -5.15 -4.56 1.61
N VAL A 198 -6.02 -4.89 0.65
CA VAL A 198 -5.62 -5.66 -0.55
C VAL A 198 -5.13 -4.76 -1.67
N LEU A 199 -5.93 -3.77 -2.10
CA LEU A 199 -5.54 -2.94 -3.23
C LEU A 199 -4.53 -1.87 -2.81
N ILE A 200 -4.80 -1.16 -1.72
CA ILE A 200 -3.98 -0.01 -1.33
C ILE A 200 -2.70 -0.46 -0.64
N ASP A 201 -2.81 -1.13 0.51
CA ASP A 201 -1.65 -1.51 1.32
C ASP A 201 -0.83 -2.60 0.66
N PHE A 202 -1.45 -3.74 0.33
CA PHE A 202 -0.72 -4.82 -0.31
C PHE A 202 -0.30 -4.42 -1.72
N ILE A 203 -1.20 -4.24 -2.68
CA ILE A 203 -0.81 -4.08 -4.09
C ILE A 203 -0.10 -2.76 -4.40
N LEU A 204 -0.74 -1.61 -4.17
CA LEU A 204 -0.25 -0.32 -4.67
C LEU A 204 0.98 0.18 -3.90
N LEU A 205 0.94 0.16 -2.56
CA LEU A 205 2.05 0.67 -1.75
C LEU A 205 3.29 -0.21 -1.87
N ASP A 206 3.15 -1.55 -1.90
CA ASP A 206 4.32 -2.40 -2.16
C ASP A 206 4.86 -2.16 -3.57
N ALA A 207 4.01 -2.06 -4.60
CA ALA A 207 4.48 -1.81 -5.96
C ALA A 207 5.29 -0.50 -6.06
N PHE A 208 4.87 0.57 -5.39
CA PHE A 208 5.62 1.84 -5.38
C PHE A 208 6.94 1.76 -4.62
N GLU A 209 7.00 1.04 -3.49
CA GLU A 209 8.26 0.85 -2.76
C GLU A 209 9.23 -0.02 -3.57
N GLU A 210 8.73 -1.08 -4.21
CA GLU A 210 9.54 -1.99 -5.03
C GLU A 210 10.13 -1.28 -6.26
N VAL A 211 9.39 -0.34 -6.85
CA VAL A 211 9.89 0.52 -7.92
C VAL A 211 11.00 1.47 -7.42
N GLU A 212 10.93 1.99 -6.20
CA GLU A 212 12.01 2.80 -5.62
C GLU A 212 13.27 1.97 -5.33
N LYS A 213 13.09 0.69 -5.03
CA LYS A 213 14.15 -0.25 -4.68
C LYS A 213 14.19 -1.45 -5.65
N PRO A 214 14.44 -1.23 -6.95
CA PRO A 214 14.34 -2.30 -7.93
C PRO A 214 15.44 -3.36 -7.71
N PRO A 215 15.18 -4.63 -8.10
CA PRO A 215 16.16 -5.71 -8.08
C PRO A 215 17.47 -5.35 -8.80
N SER A 216 18.57 -5.96 -8.35
CA SER A 216 19.90 -5.76 -8.95
C SER A 216 19.93 -6.07 -10.45
N SER A 217 19.19 -7.11 -10.89
CA SER A 217 19.01 -7.48 -12.30
C SER A 217 18.37 -6.37 -13.13
N ILE A 218 17.29 -5.76 -12.63
CA ILE A 218 16.60 -4.65 -13.29
C ILE A 218 17.50 -3.40 -13.29
N LYS A 219 18.16 -3.08 -12.17
CA LYS A 219 19.12 -1.98 -12.07
C LYS A 219 20.24 -2.09 -13.10
N ALA A 220 20.81 -3.29 -13.26
CA ALA A 220 21.90 -3.54 -14.21
C ALA A 220 21.48 -3.28 -15.65
N ILE A 221 20.26 -3.69 -16.03
CA ILE A 221 19.70 -3.42 -17.37
C ILE A 221 19.52 -1.92 -17.58
N LEU A 222 18.88 -1.23 -16.64
CA LEU A 222 18.57 0.20 -16.74
C LEU A 222 19.83 1.07 -16.80
N GLN A 223 20.87 0.72 -16.04
CA GLN A 223 22.13 1.46 -15.98
C GLN A 223 23.08 1.17 -17.16
N ASN A 224 22.78 0.17 -18.00
CA ASN A 224 23.64 -0.18 -19.12
C ASN A 224 23.52 0.82 -20.28
N ARG A 225 24.40 1.83 -20.27
CA ARG A 225 24.45 2.90 -21.28
C ARG A 225 24.93 2.47 -22.67
N TRP A 226 25.51 1.26 -22.78
CA TRP A 226 26.00 0.74 -24.06
C TRP A 226 24.89 0.21 -24.96
N ILE A 227 23.67 0.10 -24.44
CA ILE A 227 22.53 -0.49 -25.12
C ILE A 227 21.43 0.56 -25.34
N SER A 228 20.73 0.48 -26.48
CA SER A 228 19.65 1.42 -26.81
C SER A 228 18.53 1.39 -25.76
N ALA A 229 17.79 2.50 -25.65
CA ALA A 229 16.63 2.58 -24.77
C ALA A 229 15.58 1.51 -25.10
N SER A 230 15.25 1.34 -26.39
CA SER A 230 14.30 0.32 -26.85
C SER A 230 14.69 -1.11 -26.48
N PHE A 231 15.99 -1.42 -26.50
CA PHE A 231 16.46 -2.74 -26.09
C PHE A 231 16.43 -2.89 -24.57
N ARG A 232 16.81 -1.86 -23.80
CA ARG A 232 16.68 -1.89 -22.33
C ARG A 232 15.23 -2.10 -21.90
N GLU A 233 14.28 -1.45 -22.56
CA GLU A 233 12.85 -1.63 -22.33
C GLU A 233 12.41 -3.08 -22.56
N THR A 234 12.83 -3.67 -23.68
CA THR A 234 12.56 -5.08 -24.01
C THR A 234 13.19 -6.03 -22.99
N ALA A 235 14.42 -5.74 -22.56
CA ALA A 235 15.13 -6.53 -21.56
C ALA A 235 14.48 -6.44 -20.18
N VAL A 236 13.98 -5.25 -19.78
CA VAL A 236 13.18 -5.07 -18.57
C VAL A 236 11.92 -5.92 -18.65
N GLY A 237 11.16 -5.85 -19.74
CA GLY A 237 9.97 -6.69 -19.93
C GLY A 237 10.26 -8.18 -19.79
N THR A 238 11.35 -8.65 -20.39
CA THR A 238 11.78 -10.05 -20.29
C THR A 238 12.16 -10.44 -18.85
N ALA A 239 12.87 -9.56 -18.13
CA ALA A 239 13.26 -9.81 -16.74
C ALA A 239 12.03 -9.89 -15.82
N VAL A 240 11.09 -8.94 -15.96
CA VAL A 240 9.83 -8.93 -15.20
C VAL A 240 9.02 -10.19 -15.48
N TRP A 241 8.91 -10.58 -16.76
CA TRP A 241 8.21 -11.79 -17.15
C TRP A 241 8.79 -13.04 -16.48
N SER A 242 10.11 -13.23 -16.54
CA SER A 242 10.78 -14.37 -15.90
C SER A 242 10.52 -14.43 -14.39
N MET A 243 10.54 -13.27 -13.71
CA MET A 243 10.24 -13.20 -12.28
C MET A 243 8.79 -13.58 -11.96
N LEU A 244 7.83 -13.08 -12.74
CA LEU A 244 6.42 -13.43 -12.59
C LEU A 244 6.16 -14.91 -12.88
N MET A 245 6.82 -15.47 -13.90
CA MET A 245 6.73 -16.91 -14.18
C MET A 245 7.27 -17.75 -13.03
N GLY A 246 8.40 -17.36 -12.42
CA GLY A 246 8.93 -18.00 -11.22
C GLY A 246 7.91 -17.96 -10.07
N LYS A 247 7.32 -16.80 -9.79
CA LYS A 247 6.28 -16.65 -8.76
C LYS A 247 5.03 -17.49 -9.06
N ARG A 248 4.60 -17.60 -10.32
CA ARG A 248 3.45 -18.43 -10.73
C ARG A 248 3.66 -19.91 -10.47
N GLN A 249 4.88 -20.43 -10.67
CA GLN A 249 5.19 -21.84 -10.42
C GLN A 249 5.11 -22.23 -8.93
N MET A 250 5.20 -21.24 -8.04
CA MET A 250 5.16 -21.43 -6.59
C MET A 250 3.74 -21.28 -6.00
N LEU A 251 2.74 -20.96 -6.84
CA LEU A 251 1.38 -20.79 -6.36
C LEU A 251 0.75 -22.12 -5.96
N LYS A 252 0.06 -22.11 -4.82
CA LYS A 252 -0.77 -23.24 -4.38
C LYS A 252 -1.95 -23.44 -5.34
N TYR A 253 -2.55 -22.35 -5.80
CA TYR A 253 -3.70 -22.35 -6.70
C TYR A 253 -3.31 -21.75 -8.06
N ASP A 254 -3.37 -22.55 -9.11
CA ASP A 254 -3.04 -22.16 -10.49
C ASP A 254 -4.07 -21.20 -11.11
N LYS A 255 -5.26 -21.10 -10.48
CA LYS A 255 -6.36 -20.21 -10.82
C LYS A 255 -6.84 -19.39 -9.61
N GLY A 256 -5.97 -19.17 -8.63
CA GLY A 256 -6.25 -18.35 -7.46
C GLY A 256 -6.18 -16.85 -7.74
N PHE A 257 -6.46 -16.05 -6.71
CA PHE A 257 -6.34 -14.59 -6.75
C PHE A 257 -4.95 -14.17 -7.24
N LEU A 258 -3.89 -14.77 -6.71
CA LEU A 258 -2.52 -14.42 -7.10
C LEU A 258 -2.22 -14.80 -8.56
N ALA A 259 -2.82 -15.87 -9.09
CA ALA A 259 -2.65 -16.25 -10.49
C ALA A 259 -3.32 -15.21 -11.43
N HIS A 260 -4.53 -14.77 -11.09
CA HIS A 260 -5.20 -13.68 -11.79
C HIS A 260 -4.40 -12.36 -11.68
N PHE A 261 -3.93 -12.04 -10.48
CA PHE A 261 -3.13 -10.84 -10.21
C PHE A 261 -1.83 -10.82 -11.01
N TYR A 262 -1.11 -11.94 -11.09
CA TYR A 262 0.13 -12.01 -11.89
C TYR A 262 -0.13 -11.93 -13.39
N SER A 263 -1.27 -12.43 -13.87
CA SER A 263 -1.64 -12.28 -15.29
C SER A 263 -1.89 -10.81 -15.65
N ILE A 264 -2.49 -10.03 -14.73
CA ILE A 264 -2.62 -8.57 -14.86
C ILE A 264 -1.24 -7.89 -14.77
N SER A 265 -0.44 -8.27 -13.77
CA SER A 265 0.88 -7.69 -13.53
C SER A 265 1.85 -7.90 -14.70
N GLU A 266 1.73 -9.00 -15.44
CA GLU A 266 2.52 -9.29 -16.63
C GLU A 266 2.38 -8.18 -17.69
N GLN A 267 1.21 -7.53 -17.77
CA GLN A 267 0.94 -6.46 -18.72
C GLN A 267 1.34 -5.08 -18.18
N ILE A 268 1.09 -4.84 -16.88
CA ILE A 268 1.25 -3.51 -16.27
C ILE A 268 2.69 -3.27 -15.82
N THR A 269 3.31 -4.26 -15.16
CA THR A 269 4.58 -4.06 -14.46
C THR A 269 5.72 -3.64 -15.38
N PRO A 270 5.89 -4.18 -16.60
CA PRO A 270 6.89 -3.67 -17.53
C PRO A 270 6.71 -2.19 -17.87
N VAL A 271 5.46 -1.75 -18.05
CA VAL A 271 5.11 -0.35 -18.32
C VAL A 271 5.46 0.53 -17.13
N LEU A 272 5.12 0.11 -15.92
CA LEU A 272 5.45 0.87 -14.70
C LEU A 272 6.95 0.92 -14.44
N VAL A 273 7.66 -0.21 -14.51
CA VAL A 273 9.12 -0.24 -14.29
C VAL A 273 9.83 0.66 -15.29
N TRP A 274 9.46 0.59 -16.57
CA TRP A 274 10.02 1.46 -17.60
C TRP A 274 9.61 2.92 -17.40
N GLY A 275 8.35 3.17 -17.06
CA GLY A 275 7.85 4.51 -16.80
C GLY A 275 8.56 5.17 -15.64
N PHE A 276 8.69 4.51 -14.49
CA PHE A 276 9.33 5.13 -13.32
C PHE A 276 10.86 5.21 -13.42
N LEU A 277 11.51 4.23 -14.03
CA LEU A 277 12.97 4.05 -13.95
C LEU A 277 13.71 4.17 -15.28
N GLY A 278 12.97 4.30 -16.37
CA GLY A 278 13.50 4.55 -17.69
C GLY A 278 14.12 5.94 -17.83
N PRO A 279 14.54 6.31 -19.06
CA PRO A 279 15.04 7.63 -19.36
C PRO A 279 14.05 8.74 -18.95
N GLU A 280 14.57 9.92 -18.64
CA GLU A 280 13.72 11.10 -18.43
C GLU A 280 12.86 11.36 -19.67
N GLY A 281 11.58 11.63 -19.45
CA GLY A 281 10.61 11.82 -20.51
C GLY A 281 9.20 12.01 -19.99
N SER A 282 8.26 12.20 -20.92
CA SER A 282 6.85 12.43 -20.64
C SER A 282 6.22 11.26 -19.87
N LEU A 283 6.49 10.01 -20.32
CA LEU A 283 6.06 8.79 -19.62
C LEU A 283 6.53 8.75 -18.16
N ARG A 284 7.80 9.08 -17.90
CA ARG A 284 8.32 9.10 -16.53
C ARG A 284 7.68 10.15 -15.66
N SER A 285 7.51 11.35 -16.20
CA SER A 285 6.81 12.42 -15.50
C SER A 285 5.34 12.08 -15.20
N THR A 286 4.68 11.37 -16.13
CA THR A 286 3.28 10.94 -16.00
C THR A 286 3.13 9.79 -15.00
N CYS A 287 4.02 8.80 -15.01
CA CYS A 287 4.04 7.75 -13.98
C CYS A 287 4.31 8.33 -12.59
N GLN A 288 5.24 9.27 -12.46
CA GLN A 288 5.49 9.95 -11.19
C GLN A 288 4.26 10.73 -10.72
N PHE A 289 3.62 11.49 -11.62
CA PHE A 289 2.38 12.19 -11.31
C PHE A 289 1.25 11.24 -10.87
N PHE A 290 1.10 10.10 -11.54
CA PHE A 290 0.14 9.07 -11.14
C PHE A 290 0.39 8.59 -9.70
N LYS A 291 1.65 8.25 -9.38
CA LYS A 291 2.04 7.87 -8.02
C LYS A 291 1.73 8.99 -7.02
N ASP A 292 2.08 10.23 -7.34
CA ASP A 292 1.83 11.37 -6.48
C ASP A 292 0.33 11.55 -6.21
N GLN A 293 -0.54 11.40 -7.23
CA GLN A 293 -2.00 11.43 -7.03
C GLN A 293 -2.51 10.32 -6.11
N VAL A 294 -1.95 9.11 -6.19
CA VAL A 294 -2.31 8.02 -5.25
C VAL A 294 -1.84 8.32 -3.84
N ILE A 295 -0.61 8.82 -3.65
CA ILE A 295 -0.10 9.17 -2.32
C ILE A 295 -0.89 10.34 -1.72
N GLU A 296 -1.17 11.37 -2.50
CA GLU A 296 -1.98 12.52 -2.07
C GLU A 296 -3.42 12.11 -1.73
N PHE A 297 -4.01 11.16 -2.46
CA PHE A 297 -5.30 10.57 -2.11
C PHE A 297 -5.26 9.96 -0.70
N LEU A 298 -4.22 9.15 -0.41
CA LEU A 298 -4.05 8.54 0.91
C LEU A 298 -3.87 9.59 2.01
N VAL A 299 -3.04 10.61 1.77
CA VAL A 299 -2.87 11.71 2.72
C VAL A 299 -4.20 12.43 2.99
N ASP A 300 -5.00 12.68 1.95
CA ASP A 300 -6.28 13.39 2.10
C ASP A 300 -7.34 12.55 2.82
N ILE A 301 -7.49 11.25 2.51
CA ILE A 301 -8.48 10.41 3.21
C ILE A 301 -8.10 10.10 4.66
N PHE A 302 -6.84 10.32 5.05
CA PHE A 302 -6.42 10.27 6.45
C PHE A 302 -6.52 11.63 7.14
N ASN A 303 -6.84 12.72 6.45
CA ASN A 303 -6.81 14.07 7.03
C ASN A 303 -8.19 14.49 7.57
N PHE A 304 -8.27 14.82 8.87
CA PHE A 304 -9.51 15.26 9.52
C PHE A 304 -10.10 16.57 8.98
N PHE A 305 -9.28 17.39 8.31
CA PHE A 305 -9.74 18.62 7.65
C PHE A 305 -10.28 18.39 6.24
N LYS A 306 -10.04 17.20 5.67
CA LYS A 306 -10.46 16.81 4.31
C LYS A 306 -11.66 15.87 4.31
N VAL A 307 -11.69 14.93 5.26
CA VAL A 307 -12.76 13.93 5.36
C VAL A 307 -13.35 13.84 6.75
N ARG A 308 -14.63 13.46 6.82
CA ARG A 308 -15.43 13.43 8.04
C ARG A 308 -15.49 12.01 8.62
N TYR A 309 -14.71 11.77 9.67
CA TYR A 309 -14.81 10.58 10.53
C TYR A 309 -15.97 10.66 11.55
N THR A 310 -17.11 11.24 11.16
CA THR A 310 -18.27 11.39 12.05
C THR A 310 -19.17 10.15 12.01
N THR A 311 -19.39 9.59 10.83
CA THR A 311 -20.20 8.39 10.55
C THR A 311 -19.59 7.63 9.39
N VAL A 312 -19.93 6.34 9.24
CA VAL A 312 -19.46 5.52 8.11
C VAL A 312 -19.92 6.09 6.77
N ASP A 313 -21.18 6.55 6.68
CA ASP A 313 -21.73 7.11 5.45
C ASP A 313 -21.01 8.41 5.02
N ASN A 314 -20.71 9.31 5.96
CA ASN A 314 -19.99 10.55 5.64
C ASN A 314 -18.57 10.26 5.17
N LEU A 315 -17.87 9.34 5.83
CA LEU A 315 -16.52 8.96 5.44
C LEU A 315 -16.50 8.26 4.06
N ALA A 316 -17.47 7.38 3.79
CA ALA A 316 -17.65 6.75 2.49
C ALA A 316 -17.87 7.77 1.37
N GLU A 317 -18.80 8.72 1.58
CA GLU A 317 -19.06 9.81 0.63
C GLU A 317 -17.80 10.64 0.35
N ASP A 318 -17.08 11.01 1.41
CA ASP A 318 -15.87 11.82 1.31
C ASP A 318 -14.74 11.07 0.59
N ILE A 319 -14.51 9.78 0.89
CA ILE A 319 -13.53 8.94 0.17
C ILE A 319 -13.85 8.90 -1.32
N LEU A 320 -15.12 8.68 -1.70
CA LEU A 320 -15.52 8.61 -3.10
C LEU A 320 -15.32 9.96 -3.80
N ARG A 321 -15.61 11.07 -3.12
CA ARG A 321 -15.35 12.41 -3.64
C ARG A 321 -13.86 12.63 -3.88
N GLU A 322 -13.01 12.35 -2.90
CA GLU A 322 -11.56 12.51 -3.05
C GLU A 322 -11.04 11.59 -4.16
N MET A 323 -11.53 10.35 -4.27
CA MET A 323 -11.15 9.45 -5.36
C MET A 323 -11.49 10.05 -6.73
N LYS A 324 -12.68 10.61 -6.90
CA LYS A 324 -13.11 11.28 -8.15
C LYS A 324 -12.22 12.45 -8.54
N VAL A 325 -11.81 13.27 -7.57
CA VAL A 325 -10.89 14.40 -7.82
C VAL A 325 -9.56 13.89 -8.38
N ARG A 326 -9.03 12.80 -7.83
CA ARG A 326 -7.73 12.24 -8.22
C ARG A 326 -7.78 11.63 -9.62
N VAL A 327 -8.87 10.91 -9.92
CA VAL A 327 -9.14 10.36 -11.25
C VAL A 327 -9.20 11.47 -12.29
N GLU A 328 -9.93 12.55 -12.01
CA GLU A 328 -10.03 13.70 -12.93
C GLU A 328 -8.66 14.33 -13.20
N ASN A 329 -7.84 14.52 -12.15
CA ASN A 329 -6.47 15.04 -12.29
C ASN A 329 -5.60 14.15 -13.19
N ILE A 330 -5.68 12.82 -13.01
CA ILE A 330 -4.91 11.85 -13.82
C ILE A 330 -5.38 11.89 -15.28
N ASN A 331 -6.68 11.90 -15.53
CA ASN A 331 -7.24 11.95 -16.89
C ASN A 331 -6.85 13.25 -17.61
N GLN A 332 -6.85 14.38 -16.91
CA GLN A 332 -6.36 15.66 -17.46
C GLN A 332 -4.88 15.57 -17.81
N ARG A 333 -4.05 14.95 -16.97
CA ARG A 333 -2.62 14.77 -17.25
C ARG A 333 -2.38 13.93 -18.51
N LEU A 334 -3.07 12.80 -18.62
CA LEU A 334 -2.93 11.87 -19.75
C LEU A 334 -3.40 12.49 -21.07
N SER A 335 -4.49 13.28 -21.05
CA SER A 335 -5.02 13.95 -22.25
C SER A 335 -4.13 15.11 -22.74
N LEU A 336 -3.60 15.94 -21.83
CA LEU A 336 -2.76 17.09 -22.18
C LEU A 336 -1.41 16.68 -22.78
N GLU A 337 -0.79 15.63 -22.24
CA GLU A 337 0.50 15.17 -22.75
C GLU A 337 0.39 14.22 -23.94
N GLY A 338 -0.72 13.49 -24.08
CA GLY A 338 -1.01 12.70 -25.29
C GLY A 338 -1.17 13.59 -26.53
N ALA A 339 -1.74 14.79 -26.36
CA ALA A 339 -1.85 15.80 -27.43
C ALA A 339 -0.52 16.49 -27.79
N SER A 340 0.50 16.39 -26.93
CA SER A 340 1.82 17.00 -27.18
C SER A 340 2.80 16.04 -27.86
N GLN A 341 2.42 14.76 -28.01
CA GLN A 341 3.21 13.71 -28.67
C GLN A 341 2.70 13.36 -30.08
N MET A 342 1.56 13.92 -30.51
CA MET A 342 1.08 13.97 -31.89
C MET A 342 1.56 15.25 -32.57
#